data_AF-A0A085J993-F1
#
_entry.id   AF-A0A085J993-F1
#
_cell.length_a   1.000
_cell.length_b   1.000
_cell.length_c   1.000
_cell.angle_alpha   90.00
_cell.angle_beta   90.00
_cell.angle_gamma   90.00
#
_symmetry.space_group_name_H-M   'P 1'
#
loop_
_entity.id
_entity.type
_entity.pdbx_description
1 polymer ?
#
loop_
_entity_poly.entity_id
_entity_poly.type
_entity_poly.pdbx_seq_one_letter_code
_entity_poly.pdbx_strand_id
1 'polypeptide(L)'
;MLPRYRYGVLVIILIACIMLLPRGNILSLQQKDPRFYWQYLCMISDTINMDFLAGIITAMLYQKMSVRAGIQHWLMMLASVIYFIAAVGWLYKPFGELGNNHTSVMTLPCLLVFLSGLKLSKVRRINYSGCLLFIGEISYSLYLLHMAVIFTVIELFTWFFGNDYFEVFSHRFNLLCISFGITLLLSCGYYSLIEVRFSRWLRINFFKFIGL
;
A
#
# COMPACT_ATOMS: atom_id res chain seq x y z
N MET A 1 23.10 -11.70 -7.15
CA MET A 1 22.52 -11.93 -8.49
C MET A 1 21.19 -12.69 -8.41
N LEU A 2 20.11 -12.09 -7.88
CA LEU A 2 18.74 -12.68 -7.85
C LEU A 2 17.57 -11.69 -8.14
N PRO A 3 17.72 -10.54 -8.85
CA PRO A 3 16.59 -9.63 -9.07
C PRO A 3 15.67 -10.01 -10.26
N ARG A 4 16.09 -10.90 -11.18
CA ARG A 4 15.34 -11.12 -12.45
C ARG A 4 14.02 -11.90 -12.30
N TYR A 5 13.90 -12.80 -11.32
CA TYR A 5 12.72 -13.69 -11.22
C TYR A 5 11.62 -13.18 -10.28
N ARG A 6 11.87 -12.18 -9.44
CA ARG A 6 10.88 -11.68 -8.46
C ARG A 6 9.64 -11.13 -9.16
N TYR A 7 9.82 -10.42 -10.27
CA TYR A 7 8.72 -9.85 -11.05
C TYR A 7 7.98 -10.92 -11.87
N GLY A 8 8.68 -11.96 -12.34
CA GLY A 8 8.04 -13.08 -13.04
C GLY A 8 7.07 -13.84 -12.14
N VAL A 9 7.48 -14.13 -10.89
CA VAL A 9 6.60 -14.76 -9.90
C VAL A 9 5.41 -13.88 -9.55
N LEU A 10 5.61 -12.56 -9.40
CA LEU A 10 4.51 -11.61 -9.16
C LEU A 10 3.50 -11.57 -10.32
N VAL A 11 3.97 -11.57 -11.56
CA VAL A 11 3.10 -11.62 -12.75
C VAL A 11 2.37 -12.95 -12.84
N ILE A 12 3.04 -14.07 -12.54
CA ILE A 12 2.40 -15.40 -12.50
C ILE A 12 1.34 -15.46 -11.40
N ILE A 13 1.62 -14.94 -10.21
CA ILE A 13 0.64 -14.86 -9.10
C ILE A 13 -0.53 -13.95 -9.51
N LEU A 14 -0.28 -12.81 -10.15
CA LEU A 14 -1.34 -11.94 -10.64
C LEU A 14 -2.23 -12.65 -11.68
N ILE A 15 -1.62 -13.32 -12.66
CA ILE A 15 -2.32 -14.13 -13.67
C ILE A 15 -3.08 -15.28 -13.00
N ALA A 16 -2.47 -15.97 -12.04
CA ALA A 16 -3.09 -17.04 -11.29
C ALA A 16 -4.28 -16.53 -10.48
N CYS A 17 -4.18 -15.38 -9.78
CA CYS A 17 -5.30 -14.75 -9.10
C CYS A 17 -6.42 -14.37 -10.08
N ILE A 18 -6.08 -13.83 -11.26
CA ILE A 18 -7.05 -13.51 -12.34
C ILE A 18 -7.73 -14.77 -12.91
N MET A 19 -7.02 -15.90 -12.92
CA MET A 19 -7.49 -17.19 -13.44
C MET A 19 -8.25 -18.02 -12.39
N LEU A 20 -7.86 -17.92 -11.12
CA LEU A 20 -8.44 -18.61 -9.96
C LEU A 20 -9.62 -17.85 -9.35
N LEU A 21 -9.83 -16.59 -9.73
CA LEU A 21 -11.11 -15.93 -9.53
C LEU A 21 -12.21 -16.86 -10.09
N PRO A 22 -13.25 -17.21 -9.31
CA PRO A 22 -14.21 -18.24 -9.69
C PRO A 22 -15.02 -17.84 -10.94
N ARG A 23 -14.48 -18.15 -12.13
CA ARG A 23 -15.13 -17.84 -13.42
C ARG A 23 -16.37 -18.70 -13.67
N GLY A 24 -16.43 -19.90 -13.11
CA GLY A 24 -17.48 -20.87 -13.44
C GLY A 24 -18.82 -20.68 -12.74
N ASN A 25 -18.81 -20.22 -11.48
CA ASN A 25 -20.02 -20.20 -10.63
C ASN A 25 -20.55 -18.79 -10.32
N ILE A 26 -19.78 -17.74 -10.59
CA ILE A 26 -20.26 -16.34 -10.49
C ILE A 26 -20.95 -15.92 -11.81
N LEU A 27 -20.40 -16.34 -12.96
CA LEU A 27 -20.93 -15.99 -14.28
C LEU A 27 -22.18 -16.80 -14.69
N SER A 28 -22.43 -17.95 -14.07
CA SER A 28 -23.60 -18.79 -14.36
C SER A 28 -24.81 -18.49 -13.45
N LEU A 29 -24.60 -17.89 -12.28
CA LEU A 29 -25.66 -17.52 -11.32
C LEU A 29 -26.11 -16.04 -11.43
N GLN A 30 -25.30 -15.16 -12.01
CA GLN A 30 -25.72 -13.78 -12.29
C GLN A 30 -26.20 -13.66 -13.72
N GLN A 31 -27.52 -13.81 -13.89
CA GLN A 31 -28.24 -13.19 -15.01
C GLN A 31 -27.70 -11.78 -15.22
N LYS A 32 -27.03 -11.55 -16.37
CA LYS A 32 -26.94 -10.32 -17.19
C LYS A 32 -27.24 -8.95 -16.54
N ASP A 33 -26.92 -8.74 -15.27
CA ASP A 33 -27.24 -7.50 -14.58
C ASP A 33 -26.15 -6.49 -14.95
N PRO A 34 -26.47 -5.41 -15.69
CA PRO A 34 -25.50 -4.37 -16.00
C PRO A 34 -24.87 -3.76 -14.74
N ARG A 35 -25.52 -3.92 -13.57
CA ARG A 35 -24.97 -3.52 -12.27
C ARG A 35 -23.72 -4.31 -11.88
N PHE A 36 -23.56 -5.56 -12.33
CA PHE A 36 -22.36 -6.35 -12.03
C PHE A 36 -21.12 -5.77 -12.70
N TYR A 37 -21.19 -5.46 -14.00
CA TYR A 37 -20.06 -4.83 -14.70
C TYR A 37 -19.72 -3.46 -14.10
N TRP A 38 -20.74 -2.70 -13.70
CA TRP A 38 -20.53 -1.44 -13.00
C TRP A 38 -19.86 -1.64 -11.64
N GLN A 39 -20.33 -2.59 -10.82
CA GLN A 39 -19.71 -2.93 -9.53
C GLN A 39 -18.28 -3.43 -9.69
N TYR A 40 -18.00 -4.24 -10.71
CA TYR A 40 -16.67 -4.73 -11.01
C TYR A 40 -15.74 -3.60 -11.46
N LEU A 41 -16.23 -2.67 -12.29
CA LEU A 41 -15.48 -1.45 -12.63
C LEU A 41 -15.24 -0.58 -11.40
N CYS A 42 -16.24 -0.40 -10.53
CA CYS A 42 -16.11 0.31 -9.27
C CYS A 42 -15.04 -0.33 -8.36
N MET A 43 -15.00 -1.66 -8.30
CA MET A 43 -14.00 -2.41 -7.54
C MET A 43 -12.60 -2.25 -8.13
N ILE A 44 -12.44 -2.28 -9.46
CA ILE A 44 -11.15 -2.01 -10.10
C ILE A 44 -10.70 -0.57 -9.87
N SER A 45 -11.63 0.39 -9.91
CA SER A 45 -11.37 1.80 -9.62
C SER A 45 -11.28 2.11 -8.13
N ASP A 46 -11.32 1.09 -7.27
CA ASP A 46 -11.13 1.30 -5.85
C ASP A 46 -9.75 1.92 -5.59
N THR A 47 -9.73 2.83 -4.64
CA THR A 47 -8.57 3.62 -4.22
C THR A 47 -7.34 2.75 -3.97
N ILE A 48 -7.53 1.61 -3.30
CA ILE A 48 -6.48 0.63 -3.01
C ILE A 48 -5.88 0.05 -4.30
N ASN A 49 -6.73 -0.33 -5.25
CA ASN A 49 -6.27 -0.90 -6.52
C ASN A 49 -5.54 0.14 -7.37
N MET A 50 -5.97 1.40 -7.32
CA MET A 50 -5.30 2.51 -8.00
C MET A 50 -3.94 2.82 -7.37
N ASP A 51 -3.82 2.82 -6.04
CA ASP A 51 -2.55 2.97 -5.33
C ASP A 51 -1.57 1.83 -5.66
N PHE A 52 -2.07 0.60 -5.69
CA PHE A 52 -1.29 -0.57 -6.07
C PHE A 52 -0.78 -0.47 -7.52
N LEU A 53 -1.66 -0.11 -8.46
CA LEU A 53 -1.30 0.11 -9.85
C LEU A 53 -0.27 1.23 -9.99
N ALA A 54 -0.43 2.33 -9.26
CA ALA A 54 0.51 3.43 -9.21
C ALA A 54 1.89 2.99 -8.70
N GLY A 55 1.91 2.10 -7.69
CA GLY A 55 3.13 1.44 -7.21
C GLY A 55 3.83 0.60 -8.28
N ILE A 56 3.08 -0.21 -9.05
CA ILE A 56 3.62 -1.00 -10.17
C ILE A 56 4.22 -0.09 -11.23
N ILE A 57 3.47 0.93 -11.67
CA ILE A 57 3.92 1.90 -12.67
C ILE A 57 5.20 2.59 -12.18
N THR A 58 5.24 2.96 -10.90
CA THR A 58 6.42 3.58 -10.29
C THR A 58 7.62 2.66 -10.32
N ALA A 59 7.47 1.38 -9.99
CA ALA A 59 8.56 0.41 -10.07
C ALA A 59 9.08 0.27 -11.51
N MET A 60 8.18 0.23 -12.50
CA MET A 60 8.56 0.18 -13.93
C MET A 60 9.30 1.44 -14.37
N LEU A 61 8.80 2.63 -13.99
CA LEU A 61 9.45 3.90 -14.27
C LEU A 61 10.82 3.97 -13.61
N TYR A 62 10.92 3.58 -12.34
CA TYR A 62 12.17 3.56 -11.58
C TYR A 62 13.24 2.73 -12.30
N GLN A 63 12.91 1.55 -12.83
CA GLN A 63 13.88 0.74 -13.57
C GLN A 63 14.42 1.46 -14.81
N LYS A 64 13.57 2.20 -15.52
CA LYS A 64 13.94 2.97 -16.73
C LYS A 64 14.59 4.32 -16.45
N MET A 65 14.52 4.85 -15.23
CA MET A 65 15.10 6.14 -14.88
C MET A 65 16.63 6.15 -15.02
N SER A 66 17.15 7.18 -15.68
CA SER A 66 18.59 7.42 -15.79
C SER A 66 19.23 7.76 -14.44
N VAL A 67 20.55 7.55 -14.33
CA VAL A 67 21.32 7.88 -13.11
C VAL A 67 21.61 9.39 -13.01
N ARG A 68 21.69 10.08 -14.16
CA ARG A 68 21.94 11.53 -14.22
C ARG A 68 20.63 12.30 -14.03
N ALA A 69 20.67 13.40 -13.27
CA ALA A 69 19.56 14.34 -13.15
C ALA A 69 19.95 15.67 -13.80
N GLY A 70 19.24 16.04 -14.87
CA GLY A 70 19.31 17.39 -15.44
C GLY A 70 18.43 18.38 -14.66
N ILE A 71 18.51 19.66 -15.00
CA ILE A 71 17.73 20.74 -14.35
C ILE A 71 16.21 20.48 -14.39
N GLN A 72 15.71 19.90 -15.48
CA GLN A 72 14.30 19.51 -15.63
C GLN A 72 13.83 18.57 -14.51
N HIS A 73 14.68 17.64 -14.06
CA HIS A 73 14.32 16.72 -12.98
C HIS A 73 14.22 17.45 -11.65
N TRP A 74 15.14 18.37 -11.35
CA TRP A 74 15.08 19.18 -10.14
C TRP A 74 13.83 20.05 -10.08
N LEU A 75 13.45 20.64 -11.23
CA LEU A 75 12.19 21.38 -11.37
C LEU A 75 10.97 20.48 -11.14
N MET A 76 10.94 19.27 -11.71
CA MET A 76 9.87 18.31 -11.46
C MET A 76 9.78 17.89 -9.98
N MET A 77 10.92 17.67 -9.32
CA MET A 77 10.93 17.35 -7.88
C MET A 77 10.38 18.50 -7.05
N LEU A 78 10.82 19.72 -7.29
CA LEU A 78 10.30 20.91 -6.61
C LEU A 78 8.80 21.08 -6.85
N ALA A 79 8.36 20.95 -8.10
CA ALA A 79 6.94 21.01 -8.47
C ALA A 79 6.12 19.93 -7.75
N SER A 80 6.63 18.71 -7.61
CA SER A 80 5.94 17.64 -6.89
C SER A 80 5.75 17.94 -5.40
N VAL A 81 6.74 18.56 -4.75
CA VAL A 81 6.66 18.94 -3.34
C VAL A 81 5.69 20.10 -3.16
N ILE A 82 5.76 21.12 -4.01
CA ILE A 82 4.82 22.26 -4.00
C ILE A 82 3.39 21.75 -4.20
N TYR A 83 3.19 20.86 -5.18
CA TYR A 83 1.89 20.27 -5.45
C TYR A 83 1.37 19.45 -4.27
N PHE A 84 2.22 18.67 -3.61
CA PHE A 84 1.84 17.95 -2.38
C PHE A 84 1.43 18.90 -1.25
N ILE A 85 2.22 19.94 -0.98
CA ILE A 85 1.88 20.93 0.06
C ILE A 85 0.58 21.67 -0.29
N ALA A 86 0.39 22.04 -1.55
CA ALA A 86 -0.84 22.67 -2.02
C ALA A 86 -2.05 21.72 -1.90
N ALA A 87 -1.87 20.43 -2.22
CA ALA A 87 -2.91 19.42 -2.06
C ALA A 87 -3.32 19.26 -0.59
N VAL A 88 -2.35 19.15 0.32
CA VAL A 88 -2.62 19.06 1.77
C VAL A 88 -3.20 20.36 2.33
N GLY A 89 -2.73 21.52 1.88
CA GLY A 89 -3.14 22.82 2.43
C GLY A 89 -4.48 23.35 1.88
N TRP A 90 -4.77 23.11 0.60
CA TRP A 90 -5.96 23.65 -0.06
C TRP A 90 -7.04 22.59 -0.33
N LEU A 91 -6.68 21.39 -0.77
CA LEU A 91 -7.68 20.35 -1.08
C LEU A 91 -8.16 19.59 0.17
N TYR A 92 -7.44 19.69 1.30
CA TYR A 92 -7.86 19.13 2.59
C TYR A 92 -8.68 20.09 3.46
N LYS A 93 -9.02 21.30 2.96
CA LYS A 93 -10.11 22.09 3.56
C LYS A 93 -11.43 21.31 3.46
N PRO A 94 -12.40 21.52 4.37
CA PRO A 94 -13.70 20.82 4.35
C PRO A 94 -14.57 21.08 3.09
N PHE A 95 -14.03 21.65 2.02
CA PHE A 95 -14.70 22.07 0.78
C PHE A 95 -14.11 21.43 -0.48
N GLY A 96 -13.56 20.21 -0.38
CA GLY A 96 -13.22 19.40 -1.56
C GLY A 96 -14.49 18.86 -2.24
N GLU A 97 -15.25 19.73 -2.91
CA GLU A 97 -16.48 19.39 -3.65
C GLU A 97 -16.21 18.89 -5.09
N LEU A 98 -14.94 18.73 -5.48
CA LEU A 98 -14.54 18.39 -6.85
C LEU A 98 -13.84 17.02 -6.89
N GLY A 99 -14.65 15.95 -6.99
CA GLY A 99 -14.21 14.61 -7.38
C GLY A 99 -13.82 13.66 -6.25
N ASN A 100 -13.26 12.49 -6.61
CA ASN A 100 -12.84 11.48 -5.65
C ASN A 100 -11.62 11.98 -4.85
N ASN A 101 -11.90 12.56 -3.67
CA ASN A 101 -10.93 13.22 -2.80
C ASN A 101 -9.71 12.34 -2.48
N HIS A 102 -9.83 11.02 -2.53
CA HIS A 102 -8.69 10.16 -2.23
C HIS A 102 -7.62 10.18 -3.33
N THR A 103 -8.01 10.04 -4.59
CA THR A 103 -7.05 9.87 -5.69
C THR A 103 -6.39 11.20 -6.10
N SER A 104 -7.17 12.28 -6.15
CA SER A 104 -6.70 13.61 -6.56
C SER A 104 -5.89 14.32 -5.47
N VAL A 105 -6.20 14.06 -4.20
CA VAL A 105 -5.58 14.78 -3.06
C VAL A 105 -4.51 13.95 -2.37
N MET A 106 -4.60 12.61 -2.39
CA MET A 106 -3.65 11.75 -1.67
C MET A 106 -2.78 10.94 -2.62
N THR A 107 -3.36 10.12 -3.51
CA THR A 107 -2.59 9.20 -4.35
C THR A 107 -1.61 9.93 -5.27
N LEU A 108 -2.09 10.85 -6.12
CA LEU A 108 -1.26 11.47 -7.16
C LEU A 108 -0.13 12.37 -6.58
N PRO A 109 -0.39 13.25 -5.60
CA PRO A 109 0.68 14.04 -5.00
C PRO A 109 1.72 13.17 -4.28
N CYS A 110 1.28 12.16 -3.51
CA CYS A 110 2.19 11.22 -2.85
C CYS A 110 3.05 10.45 -3.87
N LEU A 111 2.45 10.00 -4.97
CA LEU A 111 3.15 9.28 -6.04
C LEU A 111 4.27 10.12 -6.65
N LEU A 112 3.98 11.40 -6.95
CA LEU A 112 4.95 12.30 -7.56
C LEU A 112 6.12 12.59 -6.60
N VAL A 113 5.83 12.81 -5.31
CA VAL A 113 6.87 12.99 -4.29
C VAL A 113 7.69 11.71 -4.13
N PHE A 114 7.05 10.54 -4.14
CA PHE A 114 7.71 9.25 -4.04
C PHE A 114 8.63 8.99 -5.24
N LEU A 115 8.16 9.22 -6.48
CA LEU A 115 8.95 9.12 -7.70
C LEU A 115 10.17 10.07 -7.68
N SER A 116 9.99 11.28 -7.18
CA SER A 116 11.04 12.26 -6.97
C SER A 116 12.11 11.76 -5.99
N GLY A 117 11.69 11.23 -4.84
CA GLY A 117 12.58 10.61 -3.86
C GLY A 117 13.34 9.40 -4.42
N LEU A 118 12.66 8.55 -5.20
CA LEU A 118 13.29 7.42 -5.88
C LEU A 118 14.34 7.89 -6.90
N LYS A 119 14.06 8.92 -7.70
CA LYS A 119 15.06 9.49 -8.61
C LYS A 119 16.26 10.04 -7.84
N LEU A 120 16.01 10.75 -6.74
CA LEU A 120 17.08 11.28 -5.89
C LEU A 120 17.97 10.17 -5.34
N SER A 121 17.39 9.03 -4.94
CA SER A 121 18.15 7.84 -4.48
C SER A 121 19.05 7.22 -5.55
N LYS A 122 18.71 7.38 -6.85
CA LYS A 122 19.57 6.95 -7.96
C LYS A 122 20.73 7.92 -8.21
N VAL A 123 20.48 9.22 -8.04
CA VAL A 123 21.47 10.27 -8.30
C VAL A 123 22.48 10.36 -7.17
N ARG A 124 22.01 10.25 -5.92
CA ARG A 124 22.84 10.29 -4.71
C ARG A 124 22.71 8.98 -3.96
N ARG A 125 23.85 8.43 -3.53
CA ARG A 125 23.85 7.32 -2.57
C ARG A 125 23.34 7.85 -1.22
N ILE A 126 22.08 7.58 -0.92
CA ILE A 126 21.47 7.88 0.38
C ILE A 126 21.65 6.64 1.25
N ASN A 127 22.28 6.81 2.40
CA ASN A 127 22.33 5.75 3.41
C ASN A 127 21.05 5.84 4.24
N TYR A 128 20.16 4.86 4.06
CA TYR A 128 18.95 4.75 4.86
C TYR A 128 19.29 4.17 6.23
N SER A 129 18.63 4.65 7.28
CA SER A 129 18.78 4.05 8.61
C SER A 129 18.21 2.62 8.60
N GLY A 130 18.83 1.72 9.37
CA GLY A 130 18.35 0.34 9.48
C GLY A 130 16.89 0.25 9.94
N CYS A 131 16.46 1.17 10.81
CA CYS A 131 15.07 1.26 11.27
C CYS A 131 14.11 1.60 10.11
N LEU A 132 14.46 2.56 9.25
CA LEU A 132 13.61 2.92 8.11
C LEU A 132 13.48 1.76 7.12
N LEU A 133 14.59 1.05 6.85
CA LEU A 133 14.58 -0.14 6.01
C LEU A 133 13.70 -1.24 6.63
N PHE A 134 13.85 -1.49 7.93
CA PHE A 134 13.06 -2.47 8.65
C PHE A 134 11.56 -2.14 8.64
N ILE A 135 11.18 -0.88 8.86
CA ILE A 135 9.78 -0.43 8.75
C ILE A 135 9.27 -0.66 7.31
N GLY A 136 10.11 -0.41 6.31
CA GLY A 136 9.80 -0.73 4.91
C GLY A 136 9.58 -2.22 4.67
N GLU A 137 10.35 -3.10 5.30
CA GLU A 137 10.21 -4.55 5.19
C GLU A 137 8.92 -5.06 5.83
N ILE A 138 8.51 -4.50 6.98
CA ILE A 138 7.24 -4.89 7.66
C ILE A 138 6.01 -4.17 7.09
N SER A 139 6.18 -3.22 6.16
CA SER A 139 5.10 -2.35 5.68
C SER A 139 3.89 -3.10 5.12
N TYR A 140 4.11 -4.23 4.44
CA TYR A 140 3.04 -5.08 3.94
C TYR A 140 2.23 -5.71 5.07
N SER A 141 2.92 -6.23 6.09
CA SER A 141 2.29 -6.78 7.30
C SER A 141 1.54 -5.71 8.08
N LEU A 142 2.07 -4.48 8.12
CA LEU A 142 1.41 -3.30 8.71
C LEU A 142 0.11 -2.98 7.97
N TYR A 143 0.17 -2.94 6.64
CA TYR A 143 -0.99 -2.69 5.81
C TYR A 143 -2.11 -3.74 5.99
N LEU A 144 -1.78 -5.04 6.11
CA LEU A 144 -2.82 -6.06 6.32
C LEU A 144 -3.45 -6.01 7.71
N LEU A 145 -2.65 -5.73 8.75
CA LEU A 145 -3.11 -5.87 10.14
C LEU A 145 -3.74 -4.59 10.70
N HIS A 146 -3.38 -3.40 10.22
CA HIS A 146 -3.78 -2.15 10.88
C HIS A 146 -5.30 -1.99 11.03
N MET A 147 -6.10 -2.29 9.99
CA MET A 147 -7.56 -2.18 10.08
C MET A 147 -8.15 -3.14 11.11
N ALA A 148 -7.72 -4.40 11.10
CA ALA A 148 -8.18 -5.41 12.06
C ALA A 148 -7.87 -4.97 13.49
N VAL A 149 -6.63 -4.52 13.74
CA VAL A 149 -6.19 -4.04 15.05
C VAL A 149 -6.98 -2.79 15.48
N ILE A 150 -7.15 -1.81 14.60
CA ILE A 150 -7.90 -0.59 14.91
C ILE A 150 -9.35 -0.94 15.31
N PHE A 151 -10.05 -1.77 14.54
CA PHE A 151 -11.43 -2.13 14.87
C PHE A 151 -11.54 -2.95 16.15
N THR A 152 -10.66 -3.92 16.36
CA THR A 152 -10.63 -4.69 17.61
C THR A 152 -10.34 -3.80 18.83
N VAL A 153 -9.41 -2.86 18.72
CA VAL A 153 -9.11 -1.92 19.81
C VAL A 153 -10.28 -0.99 20.08
N ILE A 154 -10.94 -0.45 19.05
CA ILE A 154 -12.13 0.39 19.20
C ILE A 154 -13.24 -0.41 19.91
N GLU A 155 -13.57 -1.60 19.42
CA GLU A 155 -14.63 -2.44 20.00
C GLU A 155 -14.35 -2.80 21.46
N LEU A 156 -13.09 -3.17 21.77
CA LEU A 156 -12.66 -3.47 23.13
C LEU A 156 -12.82 -2.26 24.06
N PHE A 157 -12.40 -1.07 23.63
CA PHE A 157 -12.53 0.15 24.43
C PHE A 157 -13.98 0.60 24.58
N THR A 158 -14.80 0.48 23.53
CA THR A 158 -16.25 0.72 23.62
C THR A 158 -16.90 -0.22 24.63
N TRP A 159 -16.49 -1.48 24.66
CA TRP A 159 -17.01 -2.47 25.60
C TRP A 159 -16.65 -2.13 27.06
N PHE A 160 -15.40 -1.69 27.32
CA PHE A 160 -14.94 -1.37 28.68
C PHE A 160 -15.41 0.00 29.20
N PHE A 161 -15.43 1.03 28.35
CA PHE A 161 -15.61 2.43 28.75
C PHE A 161 -16.90 3.07 28.23
N GLY A 162 -17.64 2.39 27.37
CA GLY A 162 -18.84 2.92 26.72
C GLY A 162 -18.53 3.84 25.52
N ASN A 163 -19.58 4.29 24.84
CA ASN A 163 -19.48 5.15 23.66
C ASN A 163 -18.96 6.57 23.99
N ASP A 164 -19.27 7.07 25.18
CA ASP A 164 -18.91 8.42 25.62
C ASP A 164 -17.38 8.62 25.71
N TYR A 165 -16.61 7.52 25.82
CA TYR A 165 -15.15 7.55 25.83
C TYR A 165 -14.58 8.27 24.60
N PHE A 166 -15.22 8.13 23.43
CA PHE A 166 -14.74 8.69 22.17
C PHE A 166 -15.09 10.17 21.98
N GLU A 167 -15.89 10.79 22.84
CA GLU A 167 -16.23 12.21 22.69
C GLU A 167 -15.02 13.11 22.95
N VAL A 168 -14.11 12.71 23.84
CA VAL A 168 -12.93 13.48 24.19
C VAL A 168 -11.80 13.26 23.18
N PHE A 169 -11.25 14.34 22.61
CA PHE A 169 -10.17 14.26 21.62
C PHE A 169 -8.91 13.54 22.15
N SER A 170 -8.52 13.79 23.40
CA SER A 170 -7.36 13.13 24.01
C SER A 170 -7.51 11.61 24.06
N HIS A 171 -8.72 11.09 24.31
CA HIS A 171 -8.99 9.66 24.30
C HIS A 171 -8.84 9.06 22.90
N ARG A 172 -9.37 9.74 21.87
CA ARG A 172 -9.18 9.33 20.46
C ARG A 172 -7.70 9.31 20.07
N PHE A 173 -6.94 10.32 20.49
CA PHE A 173 -5.50 10.39 20.23
C PHE A 173 -4.72 9.28 20.95
N ASN A 174 -5.02 9.03 22.22
CA ASN A 174 -4.42 7.91 22.96
C ASN A 174 -4.72 6.57 22.31
N LEU A 175 -5.95 6.37 21.85
CA LEU A 175 -6.37 5.15 21.16
C LEU A 175 -5.66 4.99 19.81
N LEU A 176 -5.42 6.08 19.08
CA LEU A 176 -4.58 6.07 17.88
C LEU A 176 -3.15 5.62 18.20
N CYS A 177 -2.52 6.16 19.24
CA CYS A 177 -1.18 5.75 19.65
C CYS A 177 -1.13 4.28 20.08
N ILE A 178 -2.12 3.81 20.85
CA ILE A 178 -2.22 2.42 21.31
C ILE A 178 -2.40 1.48 20.12
N SER A 179 -3.38 1.76 19.25
CA SER A 179 -3.64 0.93 18.07
C SER A 179 -2.44 0.90 17.12
N PHE A 180 -1.75 2.02 16.91
CA PHE A 180 -0.52 2.07 16.13
C PHE A 180 0.59 1.22 16.77
N GLY A 181 0.81 1.32 18.08
CA GLY A 181 1.80 0.51 18.80
C GLY A 181 1.51 -0.98 18.71
N ILE A 182 0.26 -1.40 18.94
CA ILE A 182 -0.16 -2.80 18.83
C ILE A 182 0.01 -3.29 17.39
N THR A 183 -0.41 -2.50 16.41
CA THR A 183 -0.24 -2.83 14.99
C THR A 183 1.22 -3.08 14.67
N LEU A 184 2.10 -2.16 15.06
CA LEU A 184 3.53 -2.27 14.77
C LEU A 184 4.16 -3.51 15.43
N LEU A 185 3.78 -3.83 16.67
CA LEU A 185 4.22 -5.04 17.36
C LEU A 185 3.73 -6.31 16.67
N LEU A 186 2.44 -6.39 16.33
CA LEU A 186 1.86 -7.55 15.66
C LEU A 186 2.42 -7.73 14.24
N SER A 187 2.64 -6.65 13.50
CA SER A 187 3.26 -6.69 12.18
C SER A 187 4.71 -7.13 12.23
N CYS A 188 5.49 -6.71 13.23
CA CYS A 188 6.84 -7.25 13.48
C CYS A 188 6.81 -8.75 13.77
N GLY A 189 5.88 -9.20 14.62
CA GLY A 189 5.68 -10.62 14.93
C GLY A 189 5.30 -11.43 13.69
N TYR A 190 4.31 -10.95 12.93
CA TYR A 190 3.84 -11.59 11.71
C TYR A 190 4.94 -11.67 10.64
N TYR A 191 5.66 -10.57 10.40
CA TYR A 191 6.77 -10.54 9.46
C TYR A 191 7.85 -11.56 9.82
N SER A 192 8.30 -11.56 11.07
CA SER A 192 9.41 -12.42 11.52
C SER A 192 9.03 -13.90 11.61
N LEU A 193 7.82 -14.23 12.08
CA LEU A 193 7.38 -15.61 12.32
C LEU A 193 6.74 -16.25 11.10
N ILE A 194 5.93 -15.50 10.36
CA ILE A 194 5.15 -16.02 9.24
C ILE A 194 5.87 -15.65 7.96
N GLU A 195 5.98 -14.37 7.62
CA GLU A 195 6.46 -13.97 6.28
C GLU A 195 7.86 -14.53 5.97
N VAL A 196 8.85 -14.30 6.85
CA VAL A 196 10.24 -14.72 6.62
C VAL A 196 10.40 -16.23 6.72
N ARG A 197 9.87 -16.86 7.78
CA ARG A 197 10.06 -18.31 8.00
C ARG A 197 9.27 -19.13 6.99
N PHE A 198 8.01 -18.76 6.73
CA PHE A 198 7.16 -19.45 5.75
C PHE A 198 7.71 -19.29 4.34
N SER A 199 8.17 -18.09 3.94
CA SER A 199 8.81 -17.90 2.63
C SER A 199 10.07 -18.74 2.47
N ARG A 200 10.88 -18.86 3.53
CA ARG A 200 12.07 -19.73 3.52
C ARG A 200 11.69 -21.21 3.43
N TRP A 201 10.69 -21.63 4.21
CA TRP A 201 10.18 -23.00 4.21
C TRP A 201 9.59 -23.38 2.84
N LEU A 202 8.75 -22.51 2.26
CA LEU A 202 8.20 -22.71 0.91
C LEU A 202 9.31 -22.82 -0.12
N ARG A 203 10.31 -21.93 -0.08
CA ARG A 203 11.43 -21.98 -1.03
C ARG A 203 12.14 -23.34 -0.97
N ILE A 204 12.45 -23.85 0.23
CA ILE A 204 13.17 -25.12 0.38
C ILE A 204 12.33 -26.31 -0.11
N ASN A 205 11.04 -26.37 0.25
CA ASN A 205 10.21 -27.52 -0.07
C ASN A 205 9.67 -27.49 -1.51
N PHE A 206 9.41 -26.31 -2.06
CA PHE A 206 8.92 -26.14 -3.43
C PHE A 206 9.97 -26.59 -4.47
N PHE A 207 11.26 -26.29 -4.26
CA PHE A 207 12.32 -26.78 -5.15
C PHE A 207 12.41 -28.32 -5.13
N LYS A 208 12.34 -28.93 -3.94
CA LYS A 208 12.29 -30.39 -3.82
C LYS A 208 11.10 -31.01 -4.57
N PHE A 209 9.95 -30.35 -4.56
CA PHE A 209 8.75 -30.84 -5.23
C PHE A 209 8.85 -30.79 -6.76
N ILE A 210 9.58 -29.80 -7.31
CA ILE A 210 9.77 -29.65 -8.76
C ILE A 210 10.89 -30.55 -9.30
N GLY A 211 11.68 -31.20 -8.43
CA GLY A 211 12.77 -32.09 -8.84
C GLY A 211 14.00 -31.36 -9.40
N LEU A 212 14.17 -30.10 -9.00
CA LEU A 212 15.39 -29.30 -9.21
C LEU A 212 16.18 -29.20 -7.90
#